data_AF-A0A8T3TKP6-F1
#
_entry.id   AF-A0A8T3TKP6-F1
#
_cell.length_a   1.000
_cell.length_b   1.000
_cell.length_c   1.000
_cell.angle_alpha   90.00
_cell.angle_beta   90.00
_cell.angle_gamma   90.00
#
_symmetry.space_group_name_H-M   'P 1'
#
loop_
_entity.id
_entity.type
_entity.pdbx_description
1 polymer ?
#
loop_
_entity_poly.entity_id
_entity_poly.type
_entity_poly.pdbx_seq_one_letter_code
_entity_poly.pdbx_strand_id
1 'polypeptide(L)' 'FKSEDPARMANAIVQATTHFEDAKIIADVSKGLGAPMRGLEMATIPEAERLAVRGW' A
#
# COMPACT_ATOMS: atom_id res chain seq x y z
N PHE A 1 13.57 -0.32 -2.72
CA PHE A 1 12.24 -0.39 -2.07
C PHE A 1 12.15 0.76 -1.08
N LYS A 2 11.06 1.56 -1.09
CA LYS A 2 10.91 2.72 -0.19
C LYS A 2 10.20 2.38 1.13
N SER A 3 10.04 1.10 1.43
CA SER A 3 9.57 0.57 2.71
C SER A 3 10.76 0.21 3.59
N GLU A 4 10.56 0.27 4.91
CA GLU A 4 11.61 0.02 5.91
C GLU A 4 12.14 -1.43 5.87
N ASP A 5 11.26 -2.42 5.70
CA ASP A 5 11.61 -3.82 5.47
C ASP A 5 11.00 -4.34 4.14
N PRO A 6 11.76 -4.27 3.03
CA PRO A 6 11.30 -4.68 1.72
C PRO A 6 10.89 -6.15 1.59
N ALA A 7 11.64 -7.06 2.23
CA ALA A 7 11.45 -8.50 2.06
C ALA A 7 10.18 -8.95 2.79
N ARG A 8 9.99 -8.43 4.01
CA ARG A 8 8.78 -8.70 4.80
C ARG A 8 7.54 -8.11 4.15
N MET A 9 7.63 -6.88 3.64
CA MET A 9 6.52 -6.24 2.93
C MET A 9 6.14 -7.00 1.65
N ALA A 10 7.11 -7.48 0.87
CA ALA A 10 6.85 -8.28 -0.32
C ALA A 10 6.11 -9.59 0.02
N ASN A 11 6.56 -10.33 1.03
CA ASN A 11 5.89 -11.54 1.48
C ASN A 11 4.46 -11.28 1.96
N ALA A 12 4.24 -10.20 2.71
CA ALA A 12 2.91 -9.83 3.17
C ALA A 12 1.96 -9.47 2.03
N ILE A 13 2.43 -8.76 0.99
CA ILE A 13 1.63 -8.44 -0.20
C ILE A 13 1.23 -9.71 -0.94
N VAL A 14 2.16 -10.65 -1.14
CA VAL A 14 1.87 -11.92 -1.83
C VAL A 14 0.80 -12.70 -1.06
N GLN A 15 0.99 -12.87 0.25
CA GLN A 15 0.04 -13.59 1.10
C GLN A 15 -1.34 -12.92 1.14
N ALA A 16 -1.40 -11.60 1.28
CA ALA A 16 -2.64 -10.84 1.27
C ALA A 16 -3.36 -10.94 -0.09
N THR A 17 -2.62 -10.99 -1.20
CA THR A 17 -3.20 -11.13 -2.54
C THR A 17 -3.72 -12.55 -2.78
N THR A 18 -3.00 -13.57 -2.32
CA THR A 18 -3.43 -14.97 -2.42
C THR A 18 -4.67 -15.26 -1.58
N HIS A 19 -4.77 -14.66 -0.39
CA HIS A 19 -5.83 -14.92 0.59
C HIS A 19 -6.76 -13.71 0.78
N PHE A 20 -7.08 -13.00 -0.30
CA PHE A 20 -7.80 -11.73 -0.22
C PHE A 20 -9.21 -11.83 0.41
N GLU A 21 -9.81 -13.03 0.42
CA GLU A 21 -11.12 -13.30 1.03
C GLU A 21 -11.04 -13.67 2.53
N ASP A 22 -9.86 -14.01 3.04
CA ASP A 22 -9.68 -14.38 4.45
C ASP A 22 -9.19 -13.18 5.28
N ALA A 23 -10.15 -12.55 5.96
CA ALA A 23 -9.89 -11.39 6.81
C ALA A 23 -8.89 -11.68 7.95
N LYS A 24 -8.81 -12.92 8.43
CA LYS A 24 -7.89 -13.30 9.50
C LYS A 24 -6.46 -13.31 8.99
N ILE A 25 -6.22 -13.91 7.82
CA ILE A 25 -4.89 -13.93 7.19
C ILE A 25 -4.44 -12.51 6.88
N ILE A 26 -5.32 -11.66 6.33
CA ILE A 26 -5.00 -10.24 6.06
C ILE A 26 -4.59 -9.51 7.34
N ALA A 27 -5.34 -9.71 8.43
CA ALA A 27 -5.03 -9.07 9.70
C ALA A 27 -3.67 -9.53 10.27
N ASP A 28 -3.33 -10.81 10.11
CA ASP A 28 -2.07 -11.37 10.60
C ASP A 28 -0.87 -10.90 9.78
N VAL A 29 -0.97 -10.89 8.44
CA VAL A 29 0.13 -10.44 7.57
C VAL A 29 0.33 -8.93 7.61
N SER A 30 -0.67 -8.16 8.07
CA SER A 30 -0.56 -6.70 8.24
C SER A 30 0.19 -6.27 9.50
N LYS A 31 0.50 -7.21 10.42
CA LYS A 31 1.18 -6.90 11.69
C LYS A 31 2.69 -6.76 11.51
N GLY A 32 3.27 -5.74 12.13
CA GLY A 32 4.73 -5.61 12.25
C GLY A 32 5.48 -5.39 10.92
N LEU A 33 4.81 -4.83 9.92
CA LEU A 33 5.39 -4.53 8.59
C LEU A 33 6.34 -3.32 8.58
N GLY A 34 6.40 -2.56 9.67
CA GLY A 34 7.20 -1.33 9.76
C GLY A 34 6.55 -0.15 9.04
N ALA A 35 7.32 0.92 8.83
CA ALA A 35 6.80 2.10 8.16
C ALA A 35 6.62 1.85 6.65
N PRO A 36 5.41 2.06 6.10
CA PRO A 36 5.20 2.00 4.66
C PRO A 36 5.83 3.21 3.97
N MET A 37 5.92 3.14 2.63
CA MET A 37 6.32 4.29 1.82
C MET A 37 5.33 5.45 2.06
N ARG A 38 5.86 6.66 2.32
CA ARG A 38 5.04 7.86 2.48
C ARG A 38 4.31 8.19 1.17
N GLY A 39 2.99 8.25 1.23
CA GLY A 39 2.16 8.79 0.15
C GLY A 39 2.20 10.32 0.12
N LEU A 40 1.87 10.89 -1.04
CA LEU A 40 1.59 12.32 -1.21
C LEU A 40 0.07 12.54 -1.12
N GLU A 41 -0.33 13.66 -0.53
CA GLU A 41 -1.74 14.05 -0.45
C GLU A 41 -2.18 14.64 -1.80
N MET A 42 -3.44 14.42 -2.20
CA MET A 42 -3.93 14.78 -3.54
C MET A 42 -3.83 16.28 -3.87
N ALA A 43 -4.11 17.16 -2.92
CA ALA A 43 -3.96 18.61 -3.12
C ALA A 43 -2.50 19.03 -3.32
N THR A 44 -1.53 18.26 -2.83
CA THR A 44 -0.09 18.51 -3.04
C THR A 44 0.43 18.06 -4.41
N ILE A 45 -0.31 17.23 -5.13
CA ILE A 45 0.07 16.77 -6.47
C ILE A 45 -0.28 17.88 -7.49
N PRO A 46 0.66 18.37 -8.32
CA PRO A 46 0.38 19.34 -9.38
C PRO A 46 -0.71 18.82 -10.33
N GLU A 47 -1.59 19.70 -10.80
CA GLU A 47 -2.74 19.30 -11.64
C GLU A 47 -2.31 18.57 -12.92
N ALA A 48 -1.19 18.94 -13.52
CA ALA A 48 -0.62 18.29 -14.70
C ALA A 48 -0.10 16.86 -14.45
N GLU A 49 0.16 16.49 -13.19
CA GLU A 49 0.66 15.16 -12.79
C GLU A 49 -0.46 14.27 -12.25
N ARG A 50 -1.69 14.80 -12.11
CA ARG A 50 -2.84 14.02 -11.66
C ARG A 50 -3.37 13.16 -12.80
N LEU A 51 -3.41 11.84 -12.59
CA LEU A 51 -4.00 10.89 -13.53
C LEU A 51 -5.53 11.01 -13.65
N ALA A 52 -6.18 11.68 -12.69
CA ALA A 52 -7.60 11.98 -12.71
C ALA A 52 -7.86 13.44 -12.33
N VAL A 53 -8.60 14.15 -13.16
CA VAL A 53 -9.21 15.45 -12.84
C VAL A 53 -10.51 15.22 -12.06
N ARG A 54 -10.83 16.11 -11.12
CA ARG A 54 -12.05 15.96 -10.29
C ARG A 54 -13.28 16.24 -11.17
N GLY A 55 -14.13 15.22 -11.34
CA GLY A 55 -15.39 15.31 -12.08
C GLY A 55 -15.38 14.42 -13.33
N TRP A 56 -16.37 13.53 -13.41
CA TRP A 56 -16.80 12.92 -14.68
C TRP A 56 -17.48 13.99 -15.53
#